data_AF-A0A7V9S6N7-F1
#
_entry.id   AF-A0A7V9S6N7-F1
#
_cell.length_a   1.000
_cell.length_b   1.000
_cell.length_c   1.000
_cell.angle_alpha   90.00
_cell.angle_beta   90.00
_cell.angle_gamma   90.00
#
_symmetry.space_group_name_H-M   'P 1'
#
loop_
_entity.id
_entity.type
_entity.pdbx_description
1 polymer ?
#
loop_
_entity_poly.entity_id
_entity_poly.type
_entity_poly.pdbx_seq_one_letter_code
_entity_poly.pdbx_strand_id
1 'polypeptide(L)'
;KGRLQRLNRAVRAPGEARDDWEILRDLIHACSGQNSGMSSRAGGIYTIEDVFRQMSESVPELRGLSLSKIRDLGVAVLHLEQSPAPLIASARAQ
;
A
#
# COMPACT_ATOMS: atom_id res chain seq x y z
N LYS A 1 2.34 -3.95 15.93
CA LYS A 1 1.31 -4.56 15.07
C LYS A 1 0.38 -3.48 14.51
N GLY A 2 0.74 -2.86 13.39
CA GLY A 2 0.03 -1.68 12.85
C GLY A 2 0.94 -0.73 12.07
N ARG A 3 1.99 -1.28 11.47
CA ARG A 3 3.08 -0.53 10.87
C ARG A 3 3.06 -0.79 9.39
N LEU A 4 2.80 0.26 8.62
CA LEU A 4 2.78 0.21 7.17
C LEU A 4 4.21 0.39 6.66
N GLN A 5 4.66 -0.50 5.79
CA GLN A 5 5.98 -0.47 5.18
C GLN A 5 5.86 -0.54 3.67
N ARG A 6 6.74 0.16 2.96
CA ARG A 6 6.85 0.10 1.50
C ARG A 6 7.84 -1.00 1.13
N LEU A 7 7.42 -1.90 0.25
CA LEU A 7 8.30 -2.88 -0.38
C LEU A 7 8.65 -2.40 -1.79
N ASN A 8 9.95 -2.33 -2.10
CA ASN A 8 10.42 -1.99 -3.43
C ASN A 8 10.76 -3.27 -4.20
N ARG A 9 10.47 -3.29 -5.50
CA ARG A 9 10.91 -4.38 -6.38
C ARG A 9 12.44 -4.38 -6.46
N ALA A 10 13.07 -5.47 -5.99
CA ALA A 10 14.52 -5.64 -6.06
C ALA A 10 14.98 -6.21 -7.40
N VAL A 11 14.20 -7.12 -7.99
CA VAL A 11 14.51 -7.81 -9.25
C VAL A 11 13.28 -7.82 -10.13
N ARG A 12 13.47 -7.65 -11.44
CA ARG A 12 12.37 -7.80 -12.41
C ARG A 12 12.00 -9.27 -12.54
N ALA A 13 10.71 -9.57 -12.54
CA ALA A 13 10.25 -10.91 -12.79
C ALA A 13 10.68 -11.36 -14.20
N PRO A 14 11.06 -12.64 -14.39
CA PRO A 14 11.47 -13.15 -15.69
C PRO A 14 10.28 -13.23 -16.67
N GLY A 15 10.55 -13.05 -17.96
CA GLY A 15 9.55 -13.15 -19.02
C GLY A 15 8.47 -12.06 -18.94
N GLU A 16 7.22 -12.44 -19.21
CA GLU A 16 6.04 -11.55 -19.27
C GLU A 16 5.25 -11.50 -17.95
N ALA A 17 5.90 -11.80 -16.83
CA ALA A 17 5.25 -11.76 -15.52
C ALA A 17 4.92 -10.31 -15.12
N ARG A 18 3.63 -10.07 -14.86
CA ARG A 18 3.06 -8.78 -14.46
C ARG A 18 2.80 -8.75 -12.97
N ASP A 19 2.67 -7.56 -12.40
CA ASP A 19 2.27 -7.45 -11.00
C ASP A 19 0.78 -7.83 -10.86
N ASP A 20 0.40 -8.47 -9.75
CA ASP A 20 -0.95 -9.02 -9.56
C ASP A 20 -2.07 -7.97 -9.75
N TRP A 21 -1.81 -6.73 -9.30
CA TRP A 21 -2.77 -5.63 -9.44
C TRP A 21 -3.02 -5.24 -10.91
N GLU A 22 -2.02 -5.37 -11.78
CA GLU A 22 -2.14 -5.11 -13.22
C GLU A 22 -3.01 -6.17 -13.87
N ILE A 23 -2.82 -7.44 -13.48
CA ILE A 23 -3.63 -8.57 -13.95
C ILE A 23 -5.09 -8.35 -13.58
N LEU A 24 -5.36 -8.02 -12.31
CA LEU A 24 -6.73 -7.76 -11.84
C LEU A 24 -7.37 -6.57 -12.53
N ARG A 25 -6.63 -5.46 -12.72
CA ARG A 25 -7.11 -4.29 -13.47
C ARG A 25 -7.49 -4.67 -14.89
N ASP A 26 -6.59 -5.35 -15.61
CA ASP A 26 -6.79 -5.71 -17.01
C ASP A 26 -8.00 -6.64 -17.16
N LEU A 27 -8.19 -7.58 -16.22
CA LEU A 27 -9.38 -8.43 -16.15
C LEU A 27 -10.66 -7.62 -15.90
N ILE A 28 -10.64 -6.65 -14.97
CA ILE A 28 -11.79 -5.79 -14.70
C ILE A 28 -12.16 -5.00 -15.96
N HIS A 29 -11.18 -4.42 -16.66
CA HIS A 29 -11.44 -3.70 -17.92
C HIS A 29 -12.05 -4.64 -18.96
N ALA A 30 -11.47 -5.83 -19.13
CA ALA A 30 -11.92 -6.82 -20.10
C ALA A 30 -13.35 -7.30 -19.84
N CYS A 31 -13.70 -7.55 -18.58
CA CYS A 31 -15.03 -8.00 -18.17
C CYS A 31 -16.07 -6.86 -18.17
N SER A 32 -15.65 -5.61 -17.94
CA SER A 32 -16.56 -4.45 -17.84
C SER A 32 -16.96 -3.86 -19.19
N GLY A 33 -16.47 -4.40 -20.30
CA GLY A 33 -16.79 -3.93 -21.65
C GLY A 33 -16.22 -2.55 -22.01
N GLN A 34 -15.31 -2.01 -21.19
CA GLN A 34 -14.63 -0.72 -21.41
C GLN A 34 -13.72 -0.73 -22.66
N ASN A 35 -13.57 -1.89 -23.28
CA ASN A 35 -12.86 -2.15 -24.54
C ASN A 35 -13.63 -1.63 -25.77
N SER A 36 -14.89 -1.21 -25.59
CA SER A 36 -15.81 -0.86 -26.68
C SER A 36 -15.95 0.67 -26.77
N GLY A 37 -15.04 1.30 -27.52
CA GLY A 37 -15.21 2.64 -28.11
C GLY A 37 -15.74 3.76 -27.22
N MET A 38 -14.87 4.70 -26.84
CA MET A 38 -15.25 6.07 -26.46
C MET A 38 -16.15 6.20 -25.21
N SER A 39 -15.65 5.81 -24.04
CA SER A 39 -16.08 6.44 -22.78
C SER A 39 -14.89 6.69 -21.88
N SER A 40 -14.12 7.71 -22.24
CA SER A 40 -13.26 8.45 -21.33
C SER A 40 -14.14 9.10 -20.25
N ARG A 41 -14.60 8.32 -19.27
CA ARG A 41 -14.83 8.87 -17.94
C ARG A 41 -13.52 8.67 -17.20
N ALA A 42 -12.77 9.77 -17.14
CA ALA A 42 -11.50 9.91 -16.45
C ALA A 42 -11.45 9.11 -15.13
N GLY A 43 -10.49 8.20 -14.99
CA GLY A 43 -10.27 7.48 -13.73
C GLY A 43 -9.63 6.09 -13.80
N GLY A 44 -8.83 5.78 -14.82
CA GLY A 44 -8.13 4.48 -14.88
C GLY A 44 -6.97 4.38 -13.89
N ILE A 45 -6.70 3.18 -13.37
CA ILE A 45 -5.54 2.88 -12.53
C ILE A 45 -4.35 2.52 -13.42
N TYR A 46 -3.35 3.39 -13.54
CA TYR A 46 -2.20 3.14 -14.42
C TYR A 46 -0.91 2.85 -13.65
N THR A 47 -0.88 3.19 -12.37
CA THR A 47 0.28 3.06 -11.51
C THR A 47 -0.10 2.42 -10.18
N ILE A 48 0.88 1.86 -9.47
CA ILE A 48 0.67 1.38 -8.11
C ILE A 48 0.30 2.54 -7.16
N GLU A 49 0.74 3.76 -7.46
CA GLU A 49 0.34 4.99 -6.77
C GLU A 49 -1.16 5.27 -6.91
N ASP A 50 -1.77 5.00 -8.06
CA ASP A 50 -3.21 5.15 -8.24
C ASP A 50 -4.00 4.14 -7.41
N VAL A 51 -3.52 2.88 -7.35
CA VAL A 51 -4.09 1.85 -6.47
C VAL A 51 -4.06 2.34 -5.03
N PHE A 52 -2.87 2.76 -4.55
CA PHE A 52 -2.71 3.19 -3.18
C PHE A 52 -3.53 4.45 -2.86
N ARG A 53 -3.67 5.38 -3.82
CA ARG A 53 -4.50 6.56 -3.69
C ARG A 53 -5.97 6.19 -3.48
N GLN A 54 -6.54 5.32 -4.31
CA GLN A 54 -7.92 4.83 -4.12
C GLN A 54 -8.10 4.10 -2.78
N MET A 55 -7.09 3.33 -2.34
CA MET A 55 -7.09 2.73 -1.01
C MET A 55 -7.11 3.80 0.10
N SER A 56 -6.31 4.87 -0.03
CA SER A 56 -6.25 5.95 0.96
C SER A 56 -7.52 6.79 1.06
N GLU A 57 -8.32 6.83 -0.02
CA GLU A 57 -9.63 7.49 -0.06
C GLU A 57 -10.71 6.66 0.66
N SER A 58 -10.61 5.33 0.60
CA SER A 58 -11.60 4.39 1.16
C SER A 58 -11.27 3.90 2.57
N VAL A 59 -9.98 3.82 2.94
CA VAL A 59 -9.53 3.31 4.24
C VAL A 59 -9.12 4.49 5.14
N PRO A 60 -9.88 4.77 6.23
CA PRO A 60 -9.63 5.93 7.10
C PRO A 60 -8.20 6.04 7.64
N GLU A 61 -7.61 4.92 8.01
CA GLU A 61 -6.27 4.85 8.60
C GLU A 61 -5.16 5.19 7.58
N LEU A 62 -5.45 5.06 6.28
CA LEU A 62 -4.51 5.38 5.22
C LEU A 62 -4.65 6.81 4.71
N ARG A 63 -5.62 7.58 5.21
CA ARG A 63 -5.96 8.90 4.71
C ARG A 63 -4.76 9.85 4.72
N GLY A 64 -4.51 10.50 3.59
CA GLY A 64 -3.42 11.47 3.43
C GLY A 64 -2.02 10.85 3.34
N LEU A 65 -1.90 9.53 3.37
CA LEU A 65 -0.65 8.83 3.05
C LEU A 65 -0.48 8.69 1.54
N SER A 66 0.78 8.54 1.12
CA SER A 66 1.17 8.16 -0.24
C SER A 66 2.36 7.22 -0.13
N LEU A 67 2.64 6.42 -1.17
CA LEU A 67 3.81 5.55 -1.19
C LEU A 67 5.12 6.32 -0.97
N SER A 68 5.22 7.57 -1.44
CA SER A 68 6.36 8.46 -1.19
C SER A 68 6.49 8.92 0.26
N LYS A 69 5.39 9.04 1.01
CA LYS A 69 5.40 9.38 2.44
C LYS A 69 5.78 8.18 3.31
N ILE A 70 5.57 6.96 2.81
CA ILE A 70 5.99 5.72 3.46
C ILE A 70 7.47 5.49 3.14
N ARG A 71 8.33 6.12 3.95
CA ARG A 71 9.79 5.98 3.86
C ARG A 71 10.22 4.55 4.21
N ASP A 72 11.51 4.24 4.06
CA ASP A 72 12.05 2.89 4.28
C ASP A 72 11.84 2.40 5.71
N LEU A 73 11.85 3.34 6.67
CA LEU A 73 11.50 3.07 8.04
C LEU A 73 10.00 2.97 8.28
N GLY A 74 9.10 2.94 7.30
CA GLY A 74 7.64 2.77 7.49
C GLY A 74 6.94 3.80 8.37
N VAL A 75 5.62 3.66 8.53
CA VAL A 75 4.76 4.57 9.30
C VAL A 75 3.86 3.75 10.23
N ALA A 76 3.68 4.21 11.47
CA ALA A 76 2.68 3.64 12.38
C ALA A 76 1.29 4.15 11.99
N VAL A 77 0.37 3.24 11.72
CA VAL A 77 -0.97 3.52 11.17
C VAL A 77 -2.08 3.13 12.14
N LEU A 78 -1.83 2.14 13.01
CA LEU A 78 -2.76 1.79 14.09
C LEU A 78 -2.24 2.33 15.42
N HIS A 79 -3.15 2.90 16.23
CA HIS A 79 -2.89 3.19 17.62
C HIS A 79 -2.84 1.86 18.39
N LEU A 80 -1.64 1.31 18.54
CA LEU A 80 -1.42 0.40 19.65
C LEU A 80 -1.34 1.28 20.89
N GLU A 81 -2.28 1.08 21.81
CA GLU A 81 -2.03 1.30 23.24
C GLU A 81 -0.62 0.78 23.50
N GLN A 82 0.30 1.69 23.78
CA GLN A 82 1.68 1.32 24.06
C GLN A 82 1.61 0.41 25.28
N SER A 83 1.91 -0.88 25.10
CA SER A 83 2.20 -1.74 26.25
C SER A 83 3.36 -1.06 26.97
N PRO A 84 3.21 -0.71 28.27
CA PRO A 84 4.25 0.01 28.98
C PRO A 84 5.55 -0.78 28.84
N ALA A 85 6.62 -0.09 28.47
CA ALA A 85 7.94 -0.69 28.32
C ALA A 85 8.23 -1.57 29.55
N PRO A 86 8.81 -2.78 29.37
CA PRO A 86 9.18 -3.59 30.52
C PRO A 86 10.11 -2.72 31.37
N LEU A 87 9.70 -2.47 32.61
CA LEU A 87 10.49 -1.75 33.59
C LEU A 87 11.81 -2.52 33.70
N ILE A 88 12.86 -2.05 33.03
CA ILE A 88 14.22 -2.53 33.27
C ILE A 88 14.49 -2.10 34.69
N ALA A 89 14.21 -3.00 35.63
CA ALA A 89 14.52 -2.83 37.03
C ALA A 89 16.01 -2.54 37.10
N SER A 90 16.34 -1.32 37.52
CA SER A 90 17.70 -0.95 37.88
C SER A 90 18.08 -1.76 39.11
N ALA A 91 18.55 -2.98 38.88
CA ALA A 91 19.19 -3.80 39.90
C ALA A 91 20.56 -3.18 40.17
N ARG A 92 20.58 -2.24 41.12
CA ARG A 92 21.77 -1.89 41.90
C ARG A 92 22.48 -3.19 42.30
N ALA A 93 23.66 -3.43 41.75
CA ALA A 93 24.65 -4.28 42.39
C ALA A 93 25.54 -3.36 43.23
N GLN A 94 25.45 -3.55 44.54
CA GLN A 94 26.47 -3.14 45.51
C GLN A 94 27.74 -3.95 45.29
#